data_AF-A0A845R5I3-F1
#
_entry.id   AF-A0A845R5I3-F1
#
_cell.length_a   1.000
_cell.length_b   1.000
_cell.length_c   1.000
_cell.angle_alpha   90.00
_cell.angle_beta   90.00
_cell.angle_gamma   90.00
#
_symmetry.space_group_name_H-M   'P 1'
#
loop_
_entity.id
_entity.type
_entity.pdbx_description
1 polymer ?
#
loop_
_entity_poly.entity_id
_entity_poly.type
_entity_poly.pdbx_seq_one_letter_code
_entity_poly.pdbx_strand_id
1 'polypeptide(L)'
;MVKSFRFLLNFTWANLGAIFGFAAVVIVGCYATGVPDNPESGNLFETYYSMFPTMILLCLFLYAFALCTNNLNLGLSFGGRRGDFFWALQGIMVFYAAICWALQLFMSAFPALANWEARERWTLLNLFGGRVWVFPLVCLVLMVLGCLSGMVVVKHKVLGGILVTLSIFVMIGVTCFMILLTETKIMDFLLDTEWSWLWTTLPKVMAAVLTVCAVGGELFIWRTIQRYVVR
;
A
#
# COMPACT_ATOMS: atom_id res chain seq x y z
N MET A 1 -14.87 -21.58 -5.75
CA MET A 1 -13.64 -20.84 -5.36
C MET A 1 -12.59 -20.78 -6.46
N VAL A 2 -12.11 -21.91 -6.99
CA VAL A 2 -10.95 -21.95 -7.94
C VAL A 2 -11.13 -21.10 -9.20
N LYS A 3 -12.33 -21.08 -9.81
CA LYS A 3 -12.61 -20.30 -11.02
C LYS A 3 -12.53 -18.78 -10.78
N SER A 4 -13.17 -18.30 -9.71
CA SER A 4 -13.14 -16.87 -9.32
C SER A 4 -11.74 -16.43 -8.90
N PHE A 5 -11.02 -17.28 -8.17
CA PHE A 5 -9.62 -17.02 -7.81
C PHE A 5 -8.74 -16.91 -9.05
N ARG A 6 -8.78 -17.89 -9.97
CA ARG A 6 -7.99 -17.87 -11.22
C ARG A 6 -8.29 -16.64 -12.09
N PHE A 7 -9.56 -16.23 -12.18
CA PHE A 7 -9.96 -15.03 -12.91
C PHE A 7 -9.31 -13.77 -12.32
N LEU A 8 -9.46 -13.56 -11.01
CA LEU A 8 -8.89 -12.40 -10.33
C LEU A 8 -7.35 -12.44 -10.34
N LEU A 9 -6.74 -13.63 -10.29
CA LEU A 9 -5.29 -13.82 -10.33
C LEU A 9 -4.68 -13.35 -11.65
N ASN A 10 -5.38 -13.49 -12.78
CA ASN A 10 -4.92 -12.94 -14.06
C ASN A 10 -4.78 -11.41 -14.04
N PHE A 11 -5.74 -10.70 -13.42
CA PHE A 11 -5.64 -9.25 -13.22
C PHE A 11 -4.52 -8.90 -12.23
N THR A 12 -4.35 -9.74 -11.21
CA THR A 12 -3.29 -9.57 -10.22
C THR A 12 -1.89 -9.65 -10.83
N TRP A 13 -1.66 -10.57 -11.77
CA TRP A 13 -0.37 -10.64 -12.47
C TRP A 13 -0.04 -9.37 -13.25
N ALA A 14 -1.02 -8.77 -13.93
CA ALA A 14 -0.82 -7.53 -14.66
C ALA A 14 -0.45 -6.36 -13.71
N ASN A 15 -1.17 -6.23 -12.59
CA ASN A 15 -0.91 -5.21 -11.58
C ASN A 15 0.45 -5.40 -10.90
N LEU A 16 0.80 -6.64 -10.55
CA LEU A 16 2.11 -6.96 -9.99
C LEU A 16 3.22 -6.68 -11.00
N GLY A 17 3.02 -7.04 -12.27
CA GLY A 17 3.94 -6.73 -13.36
C GLY A 17 4.20 -5.23 -13.49
N ALA A 18 3.19 -4.38 -13.30
CA ALA A 18 3.36 -2.92 -13.26
C ALA A 18 4.21 -2.46 -12.07
N ILE A 19 4.02 -3.03 -10.87
CA ILE A 19 4.83 -2.71 -9.69
C ILE A 19 6.29 -3.13 -9.90
N PHE A 20 6.53 -4.35 -10.40
CA PHE A 20 7.89 -4.82 -10.70
C PHE A 20 8.55 -4.01 -11.81
N GLY A 21 7.81 -3.65 -12.87
CA GLY A 21 8.28 -2.80 -13.94
C GLY A 21 8.68 -1.42 -13.42
N PHE A 22 7.86 -0.81 -12.56
CA PHE A 22 8.19 0.45 -11.91
C PHE A 22 9.46 0.33 -11.05
N ALA A 23 9.58 -0.72 -10.24
CA ALA A 23 10.77 -0.97 -9.43
C ALA A 23 12.04 -1.06 -10.30
N ALA A 24 11.97 -1.80 -11.41
CA ALA A 24 13.09 -1.93 -12.34
C ALA A 24 13.48 -0.59 -12.99
N VAL A 25 12.50 0.21 -13.42
CA VAL A 25 12.75 1.54 -13.99
C VAL A 25 13.45 2.45 -12.99
N VAL A 26 13.02 2.45 -11.73
CA VAL A 26 13.64 3.29 -10.69
C VAL A 26 15.07 2.82 -10.41
N ILE A 27 15.31 1.52 -10.27
CA ILE A 27 16.67 0.96 -10.08
C ILE A 27 17.59 1.37 -11.24
N VAL A 28 17.17 1.11 -12.48
CA VAL A 28 17.96 1.43 -13.68
C VAL A 28 18.18 2.94 -13.80
N GLY A 29 17.17 3.74 -13.47
CA GLY A 29 17.26 5.20 -13.44
C GLY A 29 18.31 5.69 -12.43
N CYS A 30 18.37 5.10 -11.23
CA CYS A 30 19.40 5.41 -10.25
C CYS A 30 20.81 5.10 -10.78
N TYR A 31 21.03 3.94 -11.40
CA TYR A 31 22.33 3.59 -11.99
C TYR A 31 22.71 4.52 -13.15
N ALA A 32 21.78 4.77 -14.07
CA ALA A 32 22.03 5.59 -15.26
C ALA A 32 22.34 7.05 -14.91
N THR A 33 21.85 7.53 -13.76
CA THR A 33 22.04 8.92 -13.31
C THR A 33 23.17 9.10 -12.31
N GLY A 34 23.92 8.03 -11.98
CA GLY A 34 25.10 8.11 -11.11
C GLY A 34 24.80 8.34 -9.62
N VAL A 35 23.54 8.12 -9.20
CA VAL A 35 23.12 8.17 -7.78
C VAL A 35 24.00 7.29 -6.85
N PRO A 36 24.49 6.11 -7.27
CA PRO A 36 25.35 5.27 -6.42
C PRO A 36 26.68 5.90 -6.03
N ASP A 37 27.23 6.78 -6.86
CA ASP A 37 28.64 7.23 -6.80
C ASP A 37 28.80 8.68 -6.32
N ASN A 38 27.71 9.42 -6.15
CA ASN A 38 27.79 10.85 -5.84
C ASN A 38 26.72 11.32 -4.83
N PRO A 39 27.11 11.64 -3.58
CA PRO A 39 26.16 12.03 -2.54
C PRO A 39 25.52 13.40 -2.77
N GLU A 40 26.10 14.28 -3.60
CA GLU A 40 25.55 15.64 -3.81
C GLU A 40 24.51 15.73 -4.94
N SER A 41 24.40 14.71 -5.82
CA SER A 41 23.43 14.70 -6.91
C SER A 41 22.09 14.12 -6.49
N GLY A 42 21.29 14.93 -5.79
CA GLY A 42 19.90 14.60 -5.49
C GLY A 42 19.05 14.55 -6.78
N ASN A 43 18.63 13.35 -7.19
CA ASN A 43 17.88 13.14 -8.42
C ASN A 43 16.46 12.61 -8.16
N LEU A 44 15.54 12.84 -9.09
CA LEU A 44 14.15 12.36 -9.00
C LEU A 44 14.06 10.85 -8.76
N PHE A 45 14.96 10.05 -9.35
CA PHE A 45 14.98 8.60 -9.17
C PHE A 45 15.36 8.17 -7.75
N GLU A 46 16.24 8.92 -7.08
CA GLU A 46 16.60 8.68 -5.68
C GLU A 46 15.38 8.90 -4.78
N THR A 47 14.64 9.98 -5.01
CA THR A 47 13.40 10.27 -4.30
C THR A 47 12.35 9.18 -4.55
N TYR A 48 12.17 8.73 -5.80
CA TYR A 48 11.25 7.62 -6.09
C TYR A 48 11.68 6.30 -5.46
N TYR A 49 12.99 6.06 -5.34
CA TYR A 49 13.54 4.86 -4.70
C TYR A 49 13.30 4.88 -3.19
N SER A 50 13.55 6.01 -2.51
CA SER A 50 13.30 6.13 -1.07
C SER A 50 11.79 6.12 -0.73
N MET A 51 10.95 6.66 -1.61
CA MET A 51 9.48 6.63 -1.49
C MET A 51 8.83 5.33 -1.98
N PHE A 52 9.60 4.37 -2.48
CA PHE A 52 9.07 3.11 -3.01
C PHE A 52 8.05 2.38 -2.07
N PRO A 53 8.26 2.31 -0.74
CA PRO A 53 7.30 1.64 0.14
C PRO A 53 5.93 2.31 0.14
N THR A 54 5.89 3.64 0.13
CA THR A 54 4.63 4.39 0.18
C THR A 54 3.92 4.39 -1.19
N MET A 55 4.70 4.36 -2.28
CA MET A 55 4.15 4.22 -3.63
C MET A 55 3.46 2.86 -3.83
N ILE A 56 4.06 1.77 -3.33
CA ILE A 56 3.42 0.45 -3.34
C ILE A 56 2.08 0.50 -2.60
N LEU A 57 2.04 1.12 -1.42
CA LEU A 57 0.80 1.24 -0.63
C LEU A 57 -0.31 1.99 -1.38
N LEU A 58 0.04 3.06 -2.11
CA LEU A 58 -0.90 3.77 -2.98
C LEU A 58 -1.38 2.90 -4.14
N CYS A 59 -0.48 2.19 -4.82
CA CYS A 59 -0.84 1.25 -5.89
C CYS A 59 -1.79 0.15 -5.38
N LEU A 60 -1.50 -0.45 -4.22
CA LEU A 60 -2.34 -1.47 -3.60
C LEU A 60 -3.73 -0.95 -3.25
N PHE A 61 -3.85 0.28 -2.75
CA PHE A 61 -5.13 0.93 -2.51
C PHE A 61 -5.94 1.06 -3.81
N LEU A 62 -5.33 1.56 -4.89
CA LEU A 62 -5.99 1.72 -6.19
C LEU A 62 -6.37 0.38 -6.83
N TYR A 63 -5.53 -0.64 -6.70
CA TYR A 63 -5.82 -1.97 -7.23
C TYR A 63 -6.94 -2.67 -6.45
N ALA A 64 -6.96 -2.55 -5.12
CA ALA A 64 -8.06 -3.06 -4.32
C ALA A 64 -9.38 -2.32 -4.61
N PHE A 65 -9.31 -1.01 -4.84
CA PHE A 65 -10.44 -0.23 -5.34
C PHE A 65 -11.00 -0.76 -6.67
N ALA A 66 -10.12 -1.03 -7.64
CA ALA A 66 -10.51 -1.61 -8.93
C ALA A 66 -11.09 -3.03 -8.79
N LEU A 67 -10.56 -3.84 -7.87
CA LEU A 67 -11.05 -5.20 -7.60
C LEU A 67 -12.49 -5.21 -7.06
N CYS A 68 -12.82 -4.26 -6.20
CA CYS A 68 -14.12 -4.15 -5.56
C CYS A 68 -15.14 -3.28 -6.32
N THR A 69 -14.79 -2.79 -7.52
CA THR A 69 -15.69 -2.07 -8.44
C THR A 69 -16.00 -2.91 -9.68
N ASN A 70 -15.11 -2.86 -10.68
CA ASN A 70 -15.31 -3.45 -12.00
C ASN A 70 -15.22 -4.99 -11.96
N ASN A 71 -14.25 -5.53 -11.22
CA ASN A 71 -14.03 -6.98 -11.16
C ASN A 71 -15.07 -7.70 -10.29
N LEU A 72 -15.71 -6.99 -9.35
CA LEU A 72 -16.85 -7.50 -8.59
C LEU A 72 -18.07 -7.70 -9.51
N ASN A 73 -18.40 -6.73 -10.36
CA ASN A 73 -19.51 -6.84 -11.32
C ASN A 73 -19.29 -7.97 -12.32
N LEU A 74 -18.08 -8.07 -12.88
CA LEU A 74 -17.70 -9.14 -13.80
C LEU A 74 -17.67 -10.52 -13.12
N GLY A 75 -17.11 -10.61 -11.91
CA GLY A 75 -17.01 -11.87 -11.18
C GLY A 75 -18.36 -12.47 -10.78
N LEU A 76 -19.34 -11.61 -10.47
CA LEU A 76 -20.70 -12.04 -10.13
C LEU A 76 -21.56 -12.32 -11.38
N SER A 77 -21.35 -11.62 -12.50
CA SER A 77 -22.05 -11.89 -13.76
C SER A 77 -21.65 -13.21 -14.41
N PHE A 78 -20.42 -13.68 -14.19
CA PHE A 78 -19.98 -15.02 -14.60
C PHE A 78 -20.48 -16.18 -13.71
N GLY A 79 -21.46 -15.92 -12.82
CA GLY A 79 -22.12 -16.95 -12.02
C GLY A 79 -21.34 -17.42 -10.79
N GLY A 80 -20.36 -16.65 -10.32
CA GLY A 80 -19.63 -16.95 -9.09
C GLY A 80 -20.53 -16.93 -7.85
N ARG A 81 -20.43 -17.95 -6.98
CA ARG A 81 -21.05 -17.90 -5.65
C ARG A 81 -20.47 -16.74 -4.85
N ARG A 82 -21.32 -15.93 -4.21
CA ARG A 82 -20.94 -14.71 -3.46
C ARG A 82 -19.91 -15.00 -2.35
N GLY A 83 -20.09 -16.10 -1.61
CA GLY A 83 -19.14 -16.53 -0.58
C GLY A 83 -17.77 -16.96 -1.15
N ASP A 84 -17.76 -17.63 -2.29
CA ASP A 84 -16.53 -18.06 -2.95
C ASP A 84 -15.72 -16.87 -3.50
N PHE A 85 -16.41 -15.82 -3.94
CA PHE A 85 -15.77 -14.58 -4.40
C PHE A 85 -15.08 -13.85 -3.24
N PHE A 86 -15.72 -13.76 -2.07
CA PHE A 86 -15.09 -13.16 -0.89
C PHE A 86 -13.81 -13.88 -0.48
N TRP A 87 -13.83 -15.21 -0.38
CA TRP A 87 -12.63 -15.98 -0.05
C TRP A 87 -11.53 -15.86 -1.11
N ALA A 88 -11.90 -15.76 -2.39
CA ALA A 88 -10.95 -15.48 -3.46
C ALA A 88 -10.32 -14.08 -3.34
N LEU A 89 -11.12 -13.07 -2.98
CA LEU A 89 -10.65 -11.71 -2.73
C LEU A 89 -9.66 -11.67 -1.55
N GLN A 90 -9.97 -12.35 -0.45
CA GLN A 90 -9.08 -12.49 0.70
C GLN A 90 -7.74 -13.13 0.32
N GLY A 91 -7.79 -14.25 -0.41
CA GLY A 91 -6.58 -14.93 -0.87
C GLY A 91 -5.70 -14.03 -1.73
N ILE A 92 -6.30 -13.16 -2.54
CA ILE A 92 -5.57 -12.23 -3.40
C ILE A 92 -4.98 -11.06 -2.61
N MET A 93 -5.69 -10.51 -1.62
CA MET A 93 -5.13 -9.47 -0.76
C MET A 93 -3.92 -9.99 0.03
N VAL A 94 -4.00 -11.20 0.57
CA VAL A 94 -2.85 -11.83 1.23
C VAL A 94 -1.69 -12.06 0.26
N PHE A 95 -2.00 -12.51 -0.97
CA PHE A 95 -0.99 -12.70 -2.01
C PHE A 95 -0.29 -11.40 -2.42
N TYR A 96 -1.05 -10.32 -2.61
CA TYR A 96 -0.49 -8.99 -2.87
C TYR A 96 0.39 -8.51 -1.71
N ALA A 97 -0.08 -8.62 -0.47
CA ALA A 97 0.67 -8.22 0.71
C ALA A 97 1.99 -9.00 0.80
N ALA A 98 1.97 -10.32 0.57
CA ALA A 98 3.16 -11.16 0.62
C ALA A 98 4.20 -10.78 -0.46
N ILE A 99 3.77 -10.58 -1.71
CA ILE A 99 4.69 -10.22 -2.80
C ILE A 99 5.24 -8.81 -2.62
N CYS A 100 4.38 -7.84 -2.28
CA CYS A 100 4.80 -6.47 -2.02
C CYS A 100 5.75 -6.39 -0.83
N TRP A 101 5.52 -7.21 0.20
CA TRP A 101 6.42 -7.33 1.33
C TRP A 101 7.79 -7.89 0.94
N ALA A 102 7.82 -8.96 0.14
CA ALA A 102 9.08 -9.52 -0.38
C ALA A 102 9.84 -8.51 -1.25
N LEU A 103 9.12 -7.79 -2.13
CA LEU A 103 9.70 -6.76 -2.98
C LEU A 103 10.23 -5.57 -2.17
N GLN A 104 9.51 -5.14 -1.13
CA GLN A 104 9.96 -4.10 -0.22
C GLN A 104 11.25 -4.51 0.51
N LEU A 105 11.32 -5.75 1.00
CA LEU A 105 12.54 -6.29 1.62
C LEU A 105 13.71 -6.31 0.65
N PHE A 106 13.48 -6.75 -0.59
CA PHE A 106 14.49 -6.71 -1.64
C PHE A 106 15.00 -5.28 -1.89
N MET A 107 14.09 -4.32 -2.07
CA MET A 107 14.45 -2.91 -2.29
C MET A 107 15.17 -2.29 -1.10
N SER A 108 14.85 -2.68 0.14
CA SER A 108 15.60 -2.22 1.32
C SER A 108 17.02 -2.81 1.42
N ALA A 109 17.24 -4.03 0.93
CA ALA A 109 18.53 -4.71 1.01
C ALA A 109 19.43 -4.41 -0.20
N PHE A 110 18.84 -4.01 -1.32
CA PHE A 110 19.54 -3.79 -2.60
C PHE A 110 20.66 -2.74 -2.52
N PRO A 111 20.50 -1.57 -1.88
CA PRO A 111 21.59 -0.58 -1.78
C PRO A 111 22.82 -1.12 -1.05
N ALA A 112 22.62 -1.99 -0.05
CA ALA A 112 23.71 -2.64 0.68
C ALA A 112 24.42 -3.71 -0.16
N LEU A 113 23.66 -4.46 -0.98
CA LEU A 113 24.23 -5.44 -1.90
C LEU A 113 24.99 -4.78 -3.07
N ALA A 114 24.53 -3.60 -3.49
CA ALA A 114 25.11 -2.83 -4.59
C ALA A 114 26.20 -1.84 -4.16
N ASN A 115 26.54 -1.79 -2.87
CA ASN A 115 27.58 -0.93 -2.29
C ASN A 115 27.35 0.58 -2.52
N TRP A 116 26.11 1.06 -2.42
CA TRP A 116 25.76 2.48 -2.60
C TRP A 116 26.15 3.33 -1.38
N GLU A 117 26.83 4.48 -1.59
CA GLU A 117 27.29 5.39 -0.52
C GLU A 117 26.21 6.40 -0.07
N ALA A 118 25.20 5.98 0.72
CA ALA A 118 24.31 6.93 1.43
C ALA A 118 23.46 6.27 2.53
N ARG A 119 24.02 5.95 3.70
CA ARG A 119 23.33 5.14 4.71
C ARG A 119 22.16 5.84 5.44
N GLU A 120 22.13 7.17 5.48
CA GLU A 120 21.03 7.94 6.13
C GLU A 120 19.81 8.17 5.22
N ARG A 121 19.98 8.15 3.89
CA ARG A 121 18.90 8.46 2.92
C ARG A 121 17.94 7.31 2.68
N TRP A 122 18.37 6.08 2.96
CA TRP A 122 17.55 4.87 2.81
C TRP A 122 16.68 4.55 4.04
N THR A 123 16.65 5.42 5.04
CA THR A 123 15.89 5.23 6.29
C THR A 123 14.39 5.07 6.06
N LEU A 124 13.82 5.71 5.02
CA LEU A 124 12.43 5.50 4.59
C LEU A 124 12.15 4.09 4.04
N LEU A 125 13.15 3.40 3.49
CA LEU A 125 13.00 2.00 3.06
C LEU A 125 12.87 1.06 4.26
N ASN A 126 13.34 1.48 5.43
CA ASN A 126 13.08 0.87 6.74
C ASN A 126 11.88 1.51 7.44
N LEU A 127 10.83 1.85 6.67
CA LEU A 127 9.54 2.27 7.22
C LEU A 127 9.14 1.30 8.34
N PHE A 128 8.89 1.83 9.54
CA PHE A 128 8.62 1.08 10.80
C PHE A 128 9.82 0.55 11.60
N GLY A 129 11.02 1.09 11.40
CA GLY A 129 12.15 0.88 12.32
C GLY A 129 12.58 -0.59 12.42
N GLY A 130 12.51 -1.33 11.32
CA GLY A 130 12.89 -2.74 11.24
C GLY A 130 11.81 -3.74 11.69
N ARG A 131 10.59 -3.29 12.03
CA ARG A 131 9.47 -4.19 12.36
C ARG A 131 8.84 -4.76 11.10
N VAL A 132 9.42 -5.87 10.65
CA VAL A 132 9.12 -6.56 9.39
C VAL A 132 7.62 -6.89 9.19
N TRP A 133 6.86 -7.06 10.27
CA TRP A 133 5.44 -7.44 10.26
C TRP A 133 4.46 -6.28 10.07
N VAL A 134 4.88 -5.03 10.27
CA VAL A 134 3.96 -3.88 10.21
C VAL A 134 3.60 -3.54 8.76
N PHE A 135 4.57 -3.66 7.84
CA PHE A 135 4.35 -3.39 6.42
C PHE A 135 3.25 -4.25 5.77
N PRO A 136 3.24 -5.60 5.89
CA PRO A 136 2.17 -6.41 5.32
C PRO A 136 0.81 -6.12 5.98
N LEU A 137 0.78 -5.74 7.26
CA LEU A 137 -0.46 -5.34 7.94
C LEU A 137 -1.02 -4.04 7.36
N VAL A 138 -0.17 -3.03 7.14
CA VAL A 138 -0.56 -1.77 6.50
C VAL A 138 -1.03 -1.99 5.06
N CYS A 139 -0.38 -2.90 4.31
CA CYS A 139 -0.84 -3.33 2.99
C CYS A 139 -2.27 -3.86 3.04
N LEU A 140 -2.55 -4.79 3.96
CA LEU A 140 -3.88 -5.37 4.12
C LEU A 140 -4.93 -4.31 4.47
N VAL A 141 -4.64 -3.43 5.43
CA VAL A 141 -5.58 -2.37 5.83
C VAL A 141 -5.90 -1.43 4.67
N LEU A 142 -4.88 -1.03 3.90
CA LEU A 142 -5.09 -0.15 2.76
C LEU A 142 -5.84 -0.84 1.62
N MET A 143 -5.61 -2.13 1.40
CA MET A 143 -6.42 -2.89 0.45
C MET A 143 -7.87 -3.01 0.90
N VAL A 144 -8.14 -3.24 2.19
CA VAL A 144 -9.50 -3.25 2.76
C VAL A 144 -10.16 -1.88 2.57
N LEU A 145 -9.45 -0.78 2.86
CA LEU A 145 -9.94 0.59 2.63
C LEU A 145 -10.19 0.88 1.14
N GLY A 146 -9.32 0.42 0.25
CA GLY A 146 -9.50 0.48 -1.20
C GLY A 146 -10.76 -0.27 -1.63
N CYS A 147 -10.98 -1.46 -1.08
CA CYS A 147 -12.16 -2.24 -1.39
C CYS A 147 -13.46 -1.61 -0.88
N LEU A 148 -13.45 -1.05 0.34
CA LEU A 148 -14.56 -0.29 0.90
C LEU A 148 -14.90 0.93 0.03
N SER A 149 -13.90 1.71 -0.36
CA SER A 149 -14.10 2.88 -1.22
C SER A 149 -14.67 2.48 -2.58
N GLY A 150 -14.22 1.37 -3.15
CA GLY A 150 -14.75 0.79 -4.37
C GLY A 150 -16.24 0.46 -4.28
N MET A 151 -16.64 -0.28 -3.24
CA MET A 151 -18.05 -0.62 -3.04
C MET A 151 -18.95 0.60 -2.80
N VAL A 152 -18.44 1.65 -2.13
CA VAL A 152 -19.18 2.90 -1.92
C VAL A 152 -19.43 3.61 -3.26
N VAL A 153 -18.44 3.66 -4.16
CA VAL A 153 -18.60 4.22 -5.52
C VAL A 153 -19.71 3.52 -6.28
N VAL A 154 -19.80 2.19 -6.20
CA VAL A 154 -20.83 1.44 -6.92
C VAL A 154 -22.24 1.79 -6.41
N LYS A 155 -22.42 2.01 -5.11
CA LYS A 155 -23.70 2.40 -4.53
C LYS A 155 -24.03 3.88 -4.76
N HIS A 156 -23.06 4.76 -4.56
CA HIS A 156 -23.20 6.20 -4.64
C HIS A 156 -21.98 6.82 -5.36
N LYS A 157 -22.11 7.08 -6.66
CA LYS A 157 -21.02 7.58 -7.52
C LYS A 157 -20.34 8.84 -6.97
N VAL A 158 -21.12 9.80 -6.45
CA VAL A 158 -20.61 11.09 -5.95
C VAL A 158 -19.87 10.92 -4.63
N LEU A 159 -20.50 10.26 -3.64
CA LEU A 159 -19.88 10.01 -2.33
C LEU A 159 -18.63 9.17 -2.43
N GLY A 160 -18.65 8.12 -3.27
CA GLY A 160 -17.47 7.31 -3.49
C GLY A 160 -16.35 8.08 -4.20
N GLY A 161 -16.68 8.93 -5.17
CA GLY A 161 -15.71 9.80 -5.83
C GLY A 161 -14.98 10.73 -4.85
N ILE A 162 -15.75 11.41 -3.98
CA ILE A 162 -15.20 12.27 -2.92
C ILE A 162 -14.32 11.46 -1.96
N LEU A 163 -14.76 10.25 -1.59
CA LEU A 163 -14.02 9.42 -0.65
C LEU A 163 -12.70 8.92 -1.26
N VAL A 164 -12.67 8.59 -2.55
CA VAL A 164 -11.45 8.19 -3.26
C VAL A 164 -10.48 9.37 -3.37
N THR A 165 -10.94 10.55 -3.78
CA THR A 165 -10.06 11.73 -3.86
C THR A 165 -9.51 12.11 -2.50
N LEU A 166 -10.35 12.15 -1.46
CA LEU A 166 -9.90 12.44 -0.10
C LEU A 166 -8.90 11.39 0.39
N SER A 167 -9.12 10.10 0.09
CA SER A 167 -8.18 9.03 0.46
C SER A 167 -6.83 9.19 -0.25
N ILE A 168 -6.81 9.59 -1.53
CA ILE A 168 -5.58 9.87 -2.28
C ILE A 168 -4.85 11.08 -1.66
N PHE A 169 -5.55 12.17 -1.35
CA PHE A 169 -4.95 13.33 -0.70
C PHE A 169 -4.37 13.01 0.68
N VAL A 170 -5.08 12.20 1.48
CA VAL A 170 -4.57 11.73 2.77
C VAL A 170 -3.32 10.89 2.58
N MET A 171 -3.30 9.96 1.62
CA MET A 171 -2.11 9.14 1.32
C MET A 171 -0.93 10.02 0.90
N ILE A 172 -1.13 10.97 -0.01
CA ILE A 172 -0.10 11.93 -0.42
C ILE A 172 0.39 12.73 0.79
N GLY A 173 -0.52 13.26 1.62
CA GLY A 173 -0.18 13.99 2.84
C GLY A 173 0.66 13.15 3.81
N VAL A 174 0.30 11.89 4.04
CA VAL A 174 1.07 10.95 4.87
C VAL A 174 2.45 10.70 4.27
N THR A 175 2.56 10.55 2.94
CA THR A 175 3.87 10.37 2.30
C THR A 175 4.75 11.60 2.48
N CYS A 176 4.24 12.80 2.22
CA CYS A 176 4.94 14.08 2.42
C CYS A 176 5.38 14.25 3.87
N PHE A 177 4.51 13.93 4.82
CA PHE A 177 4.82 14.01 6.25
C PHE A 177 5.94 13.04 6.66
N MET A 178 5.94 11.80 6.16
CA MET A 178 7.01 10.83 6.42
C MET A 178 8.37 11.30 5.87
N ILE A 179 8.37 11.92 4.69
CA ILE A 179 9.60 12.47 4.08
C ILE A 179 10.15 13.60 4.95
N LEU A 180 9.28 14.55 5.32
CA LEU A 180 9.66 15.66 6.19
C LEU A 180 10.24 15.14 7.51
N LEU A 181 9.60 14.16 8.15
CA LEU A 181 10.12 13.54 9.38
C LEU A 181 11.52 12.95 9.23
N THR A 182 11.84 12.40 8.06
CA THR A 182 13.12 11.73 7.80
C THR A 182 14.22 12.73 7.46
N GLU A 183 13.91 13.78 6.70
CA GLU A 183 14.89 14.78 6.26
C GLU A 183 15.24 15.80 7.35
N THR A 184 14.30 16.12 8.24
CA THR A 184 14.44 17.29 9.14
C THR A 184 14.80 16.94 10.58
N LYS A 185 14.96 15.65 10.95
CA LYS A 185 15.08 15.20 12.35
C LYS A 185 14.00 15.79 13.28
N ILE A 186 12.85 16.19 12.73
CA ILE A 186 11.71 16.72 13.51
C ILE A 186 11.27 15.73 14.58
N MET A 187 11.50 14.42 14.38
CA MET A 187 11.22 13.40 15.40
C MET A 187 12.04 13.62 16.69
N ASP A 188 13.31 14.04 16.58
CA ASP A 188 14.15 14.33 17.74
C ASP A 188 13.62 15.57 18.48
N PHE A 189 13.22 16.61 17.75
CA PHE A 189 12.60 17.81 18.32
C PHE A 189 11.23 17.54 18.98
N LEU A 190 10.39 16.70 18.36
CA LEU A 190 9.07 16.32 18.87
C LEU A 190 9.16 15.38 20.09
N LEU A 191 10.18 14.53 20.15
CA LEU A 191 10.44 13.63 21.28
C LEU A 191 11.05 14.36 22.49
N ASP A 192 11.80 15.44 22.27
CA ASP A 192 12.32 16.34 23.33
C ASP A 192 11.26 17.32 23.87
N THR A 193 10.07 17.38 23.27
CA THR A 193 8.97 18.23 23.73
C THR A 193 8.15 17.52 24.83
N GLU A 194 7.48 18.28 25.72
CA GLU A 194 6.56 17.76 26.76
C GLU A 194 5.45 16.81 26.25
N TRP A 195 5.20 16.80 24.93
CA TRP A 195 4.24 15.94 24.25
C TRP A 195 4.80 14.57 23.83
N SER A 196 6.01 14.20 24.27
CA SER A 196 6.66 12.91 24.01
C SER A 196 5.76 11.69 24.29
N TRP A 197 4.86 11.80 25.28
CA TRP A 197 3.88 10.76 25.60
C TRP A 197 2.85 10.51 24.48
N LEU A 198 2.45 11.53 23.72
CA LEU A 198 1.55 11.36 22.55
C LEU A 198 2.26 10.61 21.43
N TRP A 199 3.52 10.97 21.16
CA TRP A 199 4.32 10.36 20.10
C TRP A 199 4.70 8.90 20.41
N THR A 200 4.92 8.56 21.69
CA THR A 200 5.20 7.19 22.13
C THR A 200 3.95 6.29 22.18
N THR A 201 2.76 6.87 22.35
CA THR A 201 1.47 6.14 22.33
C THR A 201 0.88 6.03 20.92
N LEU A 202 1.24 6.94 20.01
CA LEU A 202 0.77 6.99 18.62
C LEU A 202 0.91 5.65 17.86
N PRO A 203 2.04 4.90 17.95
CA PRO A 203 2.17 3.61 17.26
C PRO A 203 1.22 2.54 17.79
N LYS A 204 0.92 2.56 19.11
CA LYS A 204 -0.03 1.61 19.73
C LYS A 204 -1.46 1.94 19.35
N VAL A 205 -1.82 3.22 19.38
CA VAL A 205 -3.14 3.71 18.95
C VAL A 205 -3.33 3.44 17.46
N MET A 206 -2.32 3.71 16.64
CA MET A 206 -2.35 3.41 15.21
C MET A 206 -2.54 1.91 14.95
N ALA A 207 -1.81 1.04 15.65
CA ALA A 207 -2.01 -0.41 15.54
C ALA A 207 -3.43 -0.83 15.91
N ALA A 208 -4.01 -0.27 16.98
CA ALA A 208 -5.39 -0.55 17.38
C ALA A 208 -6.42 -0.03 16.37
N VAL A 209 -6.21 1.17 15.82
CA VAL A 209 -7.08 1.72 14.77
C VAL A 209 -6.99 0.87 13.50
N LEU A 210 -5.79 0.47 13.09
CA LEU A 210 -5.56 -0.40 11.94
C LEU A 210 -6.26 -1.76 12.10
N THR A 211 -6.19 -2.38 13.27
CA THR A 211 -6.87 -3.67 13.51
C THR A 211 -8.39 -3.52 13.53
N VAL A 212 -8.93 -2.47 14.14
CA VAL A 212 -10.37 -2.19 14.14
C VAL A 212 -10.86 -1.90 12.72
N CYS A 213 -10.12 -1.10 11.94
CA CYS A 213 -10.44 -0.82 10.55
C CYS A 213 -10.38 -2.08 9.67
N ALA A 214 -9.39 -2.96 9.88
CA ALA A 214 -9.30 -4.24 9.17
C ALA A 214 -10.51 -5.13 9.49
N VAL A 215 -10.77 -5.42 10.77
CA VAL A 215 -11.85 -6.33 11.17
C VAL A 215 -13.23 -5.76 10.83
N GLY A 216 -13.46 -4.47 11.09
CA GLY A 216 -14.70 -3.79 10.75
C GLY A 216 -14.93 -3.68 9.25
N GLY A 217 -13.87 -3.38 8.49
CA GLY A 217 -13.91 -3.30 7.03
C GLY A 217 -14.21 -4.65 6.39
N GLU A 218 -13.58 -5.71 6.87
CA GLU A 218 -13.81 -7.09 6.42
C GLU A 218 -15.27 -7.54 6.64
N LEU A 219 -15.80 -7.29 7.83
CA LEU A 219 -17.20 -7.60 8.14
C LEU A 219 -18.17 -6.82 7.24
N PHE A 220 -17.85 -5.58 6.91
CA PHE A 220 -18.67 -4.76 6.02
C PHE A 220 -18.57 -5.21 4.56
N ILE A 221 -17.38 -5.58 4.09
CA ILE A 221 -17.16 -6.20 2.76
C ILE A 221 -17.99 -7.47 2.65
N TRP A 222 -17.89 -8.37 3.64
CA TRP A 222 -18.67 -9.61 3.67
C TRP A 222 -20.18 -9.34 3.56
N ARG A 223 -20.72 -8.46 4.42
CA ARG A 223 -22.15 -8.11 4.40
C ARG A 223 -22.57 -7.49 3.07
N THR A 224 -21.71 -6.66 2.48
CA THR A 224 -22.01 -5.97 1.23
C THR A 224 -22.02 -6.93 0.04
N ILE A 225 -21.03 -7.83 -0.07
CA ILE A 225 -20.96 -8.84 -1.13
C ILE A 225 -22.14 -9.81 -1.05
N GLN A 226 -22.52 -10.26 0.15
CA GLN A 226 -23.66 -11.17 0.33
C GLN A 226 -24.99 -10.57 -0.14
N ARG A 227 -25.17 -9.26 0.03
CA ARG A 227 -26.37 -8.51 -0.35
C ARG A 227 -26.26 -7.83 -1.72
N TYR A 228 -25.16 -8.05 -2.44
CA TYR A 228 -24.90 -7.35 -3.70
C TYR A 228 -25.83 -7.87 -4.81
N VAL A 229 -26.49 -6.94 -5.50
CA VAL A 229 -27.33 -7.21 -6.66
C VAL A 229 -26.58 -6.72 -7.89
N VAL A 230 -26.31 -7.63 -8.83
CA VAL A 230 -25.67 -7.32 -10.10
C VAL A 230 -26.61 -6.39 -10.87
N ARG A 231 -26.09 -5.24 -11.32
CA ARG A 231 -26.80 -4.28 -12.16
C ARG A 231 -26.29 -4.39 -13.58
#